data_AF-U2NHW7-F1
#
_entry.id   AF-U2NHW7-F1
#
_cell.length_a   1.000
_cell.length_b   1.000
_cell.length_c   1.000
_cell.angle_alpha   90.00
_cell.angle_beta   90.00
_cell.angle_gamma   90.00
#
_symmetry.space_group_name_H-M   'P 1'
#
loop_
_entity.id
_entity.type
_entity.pdbx_description
1 polymer ?
#
loop_
_entity_poly.entity_id
_entity_poly.type
_entity_poly.pdbx_seq_one_letter_code
_entity_poly.pdbx_strand_id
1 'polypeptide(L)' 'MGRKDIFTSVVRTKGSSKYKVIPVKSTEEIDVDLWKEFSKVLSRLYISTPIKIGDIICSNILNTGVDIICTSDVGKD' A
#
# COMPACT_ATOMS: atom_id res chain seq x y z
N MET A 1 0.18 5.29 25.63
CA MET A 1 -0.59 4.74 24.50
C MET A 1 0.02 5.34 23.24
N GLY A 2 0.52 4.51 22.30
CA GLY A 2 1.18 4.97 21.09
C GLY A 2 0.25 5.80 20.20
N ARG A 3 0.81 6.75 19.46
CA ARG A 3 0.05 7.52 18.47
C ARG A 3 -0.37 6.56 17.35
N LYS A 4 -1.66 6.55 17.02
CA LYS A 4 -2.20 5.87 15.84
C LYS A 4 -2.55 6.89 14.77
N ASP A 5 -2.38 6.50 13.52
CA ASP A 5 -2.71 7.34 12.37
C ASP A 5 -2.89 6.44 11.12
N ILE A 6 -3.47 6.99 10.05
CA ILE A 6 -3.58 6.28 8.78
C ILE A 6 -2.19 6.16 8.15
N PHE A 7 -1.75 4.92 7.92
CA PHE A 7 -0.50 4.69 7.22
C PHE A 7 -0.67 5.00 5.74
N THR A 8 0.18 5.88 5.22
CA THR A 8 0.25 6.19 3.79
C THR A 8 1.66 5.92 3.29
N SER A 9 1.77 5.26 2.15
CA SER A 9 3.07 4.94 1.54
C SER A 9 2.93 4.75 0.04
N VAL A 10 3.96 4.19 -0.59
CA VAL A 10 3.96 3.84 -2.02
C VAL A 10 4.41 2.40 -2.22
N VAL A 11 3.87 1.75 -3.25
CA VAL A 11 4.29 0.40 -3.69
C VAL A 11 4.77 0.47 -5.14
N ARG A 12 5.73 -0.39 -5.51
CA ARG A 12 6.29 -0.41 -6.86
C ARG A 12 5.35 -1.08 -7.85
N THR A 13 5.28 -0.54 -9.06
CA THR A 13 4.52 -1.09 -10.16
C THR A 13 5.41 -1.74 -11.23
N LYS A 14 4.90 -2.79 -11.86
CA LYS A 14 5.41 -3.40 -13.08
C LYS A 14 4.36 -3.25 -14.18
N GLY A 15 4.81 -3.00 -15.41
CA GLY A 15 3.90 -2.89 -16.56
C GLY A 15 3.23 -1.52 -16.71
N SER A 16 3.74 -0.48 -16.03
CA SER A 16 3.43 0.92 -16.38
C SER A 16 4.67 1.67 -16.89
N SER A 17 4.52 2.26 -18.06
CA SER A 17 5.46 3.13 -18.74
C SER A 17 5.59 4.45 -17.99
N LYS A 18 4.45 4.97 -17.51
CA LYS A 18 4.31 6.26 -16.84
C LYS A 18 4.51 6.20 -15.32
N TYR A 19 3.93 5.22 -14.63
CA TYR A 19 3.94 5.16 -13.16
C TYR A 19 4.87 4.05 -12.67
N LYS A 20 5.94 4.40 -11.95
CA LYS A 20 6.88 3.42 -11.34
C LYS A 20 6.51 3.01 -9.92
N VAL A 21 5.67 3.81 -9.28
CA VAL A 21 5.09 3.56 -7.97
C VAL A 21 3.65 4.07 -7.97
N ILE A 22 2.85 3.55 -7.04
CA ILE A 22 1.51 4.07 -6.76
C ILE A 22 1.35 4.36 -5.27
N PRO A 23 0.54 5.37 -4.91
CA PRO A 23 0.16 5.64 -3.54
C PRO A 23 -0.78 4.57 -2.98
N VAL A 24 -0.56 4.22 -1.72
CA VAL A 24 -1.38 3.29 -0.95
C VAL A 24 -1.65 3.84 0.44
N LYS A 25 -2.74 3.39 1.06
CA LYS A 25 -3.04 3.68 2.46
C LYS A 25 -3.55 2.45 3.21
N SER A 26 -3.47 2.46 4.53
CA SER A 26 -4.17 1.48 5.36
C SER A 26 -5.68 1.70 5.36
N THR A 27 -6.44 0.64 5.59
CA THR A 27 -7.90 0.71 5.79
C THR A 27 -8.27 1.34 7.12
N GLU A 28 -7.43 1.15 8.15
CA GLU A 28 -7.63 1.65 9.51
C GLU A 28 -6.38 2.36 10.06
N GLU A 29 -6.53 3.06 11.19
CA GLU A 29 -5.39 3.65 11.90
C GLU A 29 -4.49 2.57 12.50
N ILE A 30 -3.19 2.70 12.30
CA ILE A 30 -2.19 1.79 12.86
C ILE A 30 -1.24 2.54 13.78
N ASP A 31 -0.62 1.79 14.69
CA ASP A 31 0.46 2.33 15.52
C ASP A 31 1.61 2.82 14.62
N VAL A 32 2.04 4.07 14.81
CA VAL A 32 3.11 4.69 14.02
C VAL A 32 4.41 3.90 14.13
N ASP A 33 4.63 3.18 15.23
CA ASP A 33 5.82 2.34 15.41
C ASP A 33 5.88 1.18 14.40
N LEU A 34 4.75 0.73 13.84
CA LEU A 34 4.69 -0.32 12.83
C LEU A 34 4.98 0.17 11.40
N TRP A 35 4.98 1.48 11.17
CA TRP A 35 5.08 2.06 9.82
C TRP A 35 6.36 1.64 9.10
N LYS A 36 7.46 1.51 9.85
CA LYS A 36 8.75 1.07 9.31
C LYS A 36 8.71 -0.38 8.85
N GLU A 37 8.05 -1.27 9.60
CA GLU A 37 7.89 -2.67 9.22
C GLU A 37 6.94 -2.85 8.03
N PHE A 38 5.82 -2.09 8.02
CA PHE A 38 4.90 -2.08 6.88
C PHE A 38 5.62 -1.63 5.60
N SER A 39 6.44 -0.57 5.69
CA SER A 39 7.24 -0.08 4.57
C SER A 39 8.23 -1.13 4.06
N LYS A 40 8.85 -1.93 4.95
CA LYS A 40 9.74 -3.03 4.53
C LYS A 40 8.97 -4.11 3.75
N VAL A 41 7.76 -4.46 4.17
CA VAL A 41 6.91 -5.42 3.44
C VAL A 41 6.59 -4.86 2.05
N LEU A 42 6.08 -3.63 1.98
CA LEU A 42 5.72 -2.99 0.71
C LEU A 42 6.92 -2.80 -0.23
N SER A 43 8.12 -2.56 0.32
CA SER A 43 9.36 -2.47 -0.45
C SER A 43 9.77 -3.75 -1.16
N ARG A 44 9.11 -4.89 -0.91
CA ARG A 44 9.37 -6.16 -1.61
C ARG A 44 8.27 -6.49 -2.62
N LEU A 45 7.16 -5.76 -2.57
CA LEU A 45 6.02 -5.99 -3.45
C LEU A 45 6.19 -5.24 -4.77
N TYR A 46 5.78 -5.93 -5.83
CA TYR A 46 5.59 -5.35 -7.16
C TYR A 46 4.20 -5.73 -7.64
N ILE A 47 3.44 -4.74 -8.03
CA ILE A 47 2.07 -4.90 -8.49
C ILE A 47 1.96 -4.61 -9.98
N SER A 48 1.05 -5.32 -10.65
CA SER A 48 0.79 -5.16 -12.07
C SER A 48 -0.38 -4.21 -12.32
N THR A 49 -0.37 -3.54 -13.47
CA THR A 49 -1.53 -2.77 -13.96
C THR A 49 -2.50 -3.68 -14.72
N PRO A 50 -3.81 -3.34 -14.81
CA PRO A 50 -4.45 -2.15 -14.28
C PRO A 50 -4.77 -2.28 -12.79
N ILE A 51 -4.80 -1.15 -12.08
CA ILE A 51 -5.20 -1.05 -10.69
C ILE A 51 -6.18 0.09 -10.51
N LYS A 52 -7.12 -0.06 -9.59
CA LYS A 52 -8.12 0.94 -9.27
C LYS A 52 -8.03 1.39 -7.81
N ILE A 53 -8.61 2.55 -7.52
CA ILE A 53 -8.81 3.01 -6.15
C ILE A 53 -9.60 1.95 -5.37
N GLY A 54 -9.11 1.61 -4.18
CA GLY A 54 -9.72 0.60 -3.31
C GLY A 54 -9.23 -0.82 -3.54
N ASP A 55 -8.46 -1.10 -4.59
CA ASP A 55 -7.86 -2.42 -4.79
C ASP A 55 -6.92 -2.76 -3.62
N ILE A 56 -7.07 -3.97 -3.08
CA ILE A 56 -6.25 -4.47 -1.98
C ILE A 56 -4.89 -4.90 -2.52
N ILE A 57 -3.84 -4.23 -2.06
CA ILE A 57 -2.44 -4.49 -2.43
C ILE A 57 -1.84 -5.56 -1.53
N CYS A 58 -2.14 -5.51 -0.24
CA CYS A 58 -1.68 -6.48 0.75
C CYS A 58 -2.74 -6.62 1.82
N SER A 59 -3.35 -7.80 1.92
CA SER A 59 -4.35 -8.07 2.94
C SER A 59 -3.70 -8.53 4.24
N ASN A 60 -4.28 -8.12 5.38
CA ASN A 60 -3.90 -8.50 6.73
C ASN A 60 -2.38 -8.34 6.96
N ILE A 61 -1.86 -7.16 6.67
CA ILE A 61 -0.41 -6.90 6.68
C ILE A 61 0.16 -7.16 8.09
N LEU A 62 1.19 -8.01 8.17
CA LEU A 62 1.80 -8.48 9.42
C LEU A 62 0.80 -9.11 10.42
N ASN A 63 -0.29 -9.73 9.94
CA ASN A 63 -1.34 -10.32 10.78
C ASN A 63 -2.01 -9.32 11.75
N THR A 64 -2.07 -8.04 11.36
CA THR A 64 -2.68 -6.98 12.20
C THR A 64 -4.19 -6.87 12.06
N GLY A 65 -4.80 -7.54 11.09
CA GLY A 65 -6.20 -7.37 10.67
C GLY A 65 -6.43 -6.21 9.71
N VAL A 66 -5.38 -5.44 9.37
CA VAL A 66 -5.47 -4.24 8.53
C VAL A 66 -5.03 -4.55 7.11
N ASP A 67 -5.72 -3.99 6.13
CA ASP A 67 -5.36 -4.12 4.71
C ASP A 67 -4.68 -2.84 4.21
N ILE A 68 -3.84 -2.99 3.18
CA ILE A 68 -3.26 -1.89 2.42
C ILE A 68 -3.97 -1.79 1.07
N ILE A 69 -4.55 -0.64 0.78
CA ILE A 69 -5.34 -0.38 -0.42
C ILE A 69 -4.73 0.72 -1.29
N CYS A 70 -4.98 0.64 -2.60
CA CYS A 70 -4.60 1.67 -3.55
C CYS A 70 -5.46 2.94 -3.42
N THR A 71 -4.86 4.10 -3.66
CA THR A 71 -5.56 5.41 -3.67
C THR A 71 -5.50 6.14 -5.01
N SER A 72 -5.05 5.49 -6.09
CA SER A 72 -5.04 6.06 -7.44
C SER A 72 -5.35 5.02 -8.52
N ASP A 73 -6.07 5.43 -9.56
CA ASP A 73 -6.27 4.56 -10.73
C ASP A 73 -5.03 4.57 -11.64
N VAL A 74 -4.60 3.38 -12.06
CA VAL A 74 -3.56 3.19 -13.07
C VAL A 74 -4.08 2.23 -14.13
N GLY A 75 -4.29 2.75 -15.34
CA GLY A 75 -4.71 1.96 -16.49
C GLY A 75 -3.63 1.01 -17.00
N LYS A 76 -4.02 0.14 -17.93
CA LYS A 76 -3.06 -0.56 -18.80
C LYS A 76 -2.45 0.47 -19.76
N ASP A 77 -1.15 0.35 -20.01
CA ASP A 77 -0.56 0.96 -21.21
C ASP A 77 -1.00 0.21 -22.46
#